data_AF-A0AAE4ZAQ0-F1
#
_entry.id   AF-A0AAE4ZAQ0-F1
#
_cell.length_a   1.000
_cell.length_b   1.000
_cell.length_c   1.000
_cell.angle_alpha   90.00
_cell.angle_beta   90.00
_cell.angle_gamma   90.00
#
_symmetry.space_group_name_H-M   'P 1'
#
loop_
_entity.id
_entity.type
_entity.pdbx_description
1 polymer ?
#
loop_
_entity_poly.entity_id
_entity_poly.type
_entity_poly.pdbx_seq_one_letter_code
_entity_poly.pdbx_strand_id
1 'polypeptide(L)'
;MHKAERLVVGLVLAAVAGCGGGRAGGSAGAEVPEGASSPETAVENFLSAAKEAYETRRAGDFPAADRAYARMAAVFGTEHGSIRRSFPGEEVRSRMIVLSTCLRPVQYTIISRPDPDAWRNEATTVTVDLDRPEAGTSSLPFSVVLGRDDRWFIERIDLTDFAC
;
A
#
# COMPACT_ATOMS: atom_id res chain seq x y z
N MET A 1 -74.11 38.62 16.47
CA MET A 1 -73.54 37.97 17.67
C MET A 1 -72.50 36.96 17.20
N HIS A 2 -71.28 37.13 17.68
CA HIS A 2 -70.06 36.43 17.26
C HIS A 2 -70.10 34.92 17.56
N LYS A 3 -69.59 34.12 16.62
CA LYS A 3 -68.52 33.14 16.91
C LYS A 3 -68.02 32.49 15.62
N ALA A 4 -66.78 32.83 15.26
CA ALA A 4 -65.91 32.05 14.41
C ALA A 4 -65.07 31.14 15.31
N GLU A 5 -64.84 29.89 14.90
CA GLU A 5 -63.79 28.98 15.35
C GLU A 5 -64.04 27.61 14.69
N ARG A 6 -63.07 26.83 14.20
CA ARG A 6 -61.66 26.96 13.84
C ARG A 6 -61.37 25.70 13.01
N LEU A 7 -60.62 25.84 11.93
CA LEU A 7 -60.18 24.76 11.04
C LEU A 7 -59.30 23.76 11.83
N VAL A 8 -59.61 22.46 11.76
CA VAL A 8 -58.71 21.38 12.22
C VAL A 8 -58.32 20.55 10.99
N VAL A 9 -57.09 20.73 10.53
CA VAL A 9 -56.48 19.89 9.49
C VAL A 9 -55.85 18.68 10.19
N GLY A 10 -56.49 17.52 10.03
CA GLY A 10 -55.96 16.24 10.49
C GLY A 10 -54.84 15.75 9.58
N LEU A 11 -53.63 15.67 10.12
CA LEU A 11 -52.46 15.08 9.48
C LEU A 11 -52.57 13.55 9.52
N VAL A 12 -52.46 12.92 8.35
CA VAL A 12 -52.53 11.47 8.15
C VAL A 12 -51.19 10.81 8.53
N LEU A 13 -51.29 9.67 9.22
CA LEU A 13 -50.21 8.77 9.64
C LEU A 13 -49.41 8.18 8.47
N ALA A 14 -48.10 7.98 8.69
CA ALA A 14 -47.36 6.87 8.07
C ALA A 14 -46.30 6.35 9.06
N ALA A 15 -46.63 5.26 9.73
CA ALA A 15 -45.69 4.41 10.44
C ALA A 15 -45.01 3.48 9.42
N VAL A 16 -43.67 3.47 9.39
CA VAL A 16 -42.92 2.37 8.79
C VAL A 16 -41.94 1.86 9.84
N ALA A 17 -42.36 0.80 10.53
CA ALA A 17 -41.49 -0.06 11.29
C ALA A 17 -40.66 -0.90 10.31
N GLY A 18 -39.34 -0.76 10.36
CA GLY A 18 -38.39 -1.58 9.63
C GLY A 18 -37.32 -2.11 10.58
N CYS A 19 -37.63 -3.17 11.33
CA CYS A 19 -36.63 -4.07 11.86
C CYS A 19 -36.14 -4.94 10.69
N GLY A 20 -34.87 -4.85 10.34
CA GLY A 20 -34.33 -5.67 9.26
C GLY A 20 -32.83 -5.54 9.13
N GLY A 21 -32.12 -6.53 9.68
CA GLY A 21 -30.94 -7.12 9.05
C GLY A 21 -29.67 -6.30 9.09
N GLY A 22 -28.71 -6.78 9.88
CA GLY A 22 -27.34 -6.30 9.83
C GLY A 22 -26.78 -6.27 8.41
N ARG A 23 -26.10 -5.17 8.10
CA ARG A 23 -24.91 -5.20 7.27
C ARG A 23 -23.84 -4.48 8.04
N ALA A 24 -22.86 -5.26 8.50
CA ALA A 24 -21.56 -4.74 8.84
C ALA A 24 -21.14 -3.81 7.69
N GLY A 25 -20.99 -2.52 8.00
CA GLY A 25 -20.31 -1.57 7.14
C GLY A 25 -18.84 -1.96 7.08
N GLY A 26 -18.54 -3.02 6.33
CA GLY A 26 -17.20 -3.26 5.84
C GLY A 26 -16.91 -2.12 4.89
N SER A 27 -16.16 -1.14 5.37
CA SER A 27 -15.51 -0.16 4.52
C SER A 27 -14.91 -0.92 3.35
N ALA A 28 -15.44 -0.70 2.15
CA ALA A 28 -14.84 -1.13 0.91
C ALA A 28 -13.53 -0.36 0.77
N GLY A 29 -12.52 -0.76 1.54
CA GLY A 29 -11.15 -0.41 1.27
C GLY A 29 -10.86 -1.02 -0.08
N ALA A 30 -10.70 -0.16 -1.09
CA ALA A 30 -10.30 -0.58 -2.42
C ALA A 30 -9.15 -1.59 -2.27
N GLU A 31 -9.37 -2.80 -2.79
CA GLU A 31 -8.40 -3.87 -2.69
C GLU A 31 -7.10 -3.38 -3.36
N VAL A 32 -6.01 -3.33 -2.60
CA VAL A 32 -4.71 -2.92 -3.13
C VAL A 32 -4.25 -4.01 -4.09
N PRO A 33 -4.06 -3.71 -5.39
CA PRO A 33 -3.62 -4.71 -6.36
C PRO A 33 -2.29 -5.33 -5.94
N GLU A 34 -2.19 -6.66 -5.99
CA GLU A 34 -0.96 -7.37 -5.65
C GLU A 34 0.01 -7.43 -6.84
N GLY A 35 1.28 -7.26 -6.53
CA GLY A 35 2.40 -7.23 -7.48
C GLY A 35 2.29 -6.11 -8.51
N ALA A 36 3.23 -6.08 -9.45
CA ALA A 36 3.33 -5.05 -10.49
C ALA A 36 3.36 -5.65 -11.89
N SER A 37 3.16 -4.80 -12.91
CA SER A 37 3.21 -5.21 -14.32
C SER A 37 4.63 -5.41 -14.87
N SER A 38 5.65 -4.86 -14.20
CA SER A 38 7.05 -5.04 -14.55
C SER A 38 7.93 -5.02 -13.31
N PRO A 39 9.20 -5.46 -13.40
CA PRO A 39 10.15 -5.38 -12.30
C PRO A 39 10.34 -3.96 -11.77
N GLU A 40 10.50 -2.98 -12.66
CA GLU A 40 10.70 -1.57 -12.34
C GLU A 40 9.48 -0.99 -11.64
N THR A 41 8.28 -1.26 -12.16
CA THR A 41 7.03 -0.80 -11.55
C THR A 41 6.84 -1.36 -10.14
N ALA A 42 7.34 -2.59 -9.85
CA ALA A 42 7.30 -3.13 -8.49
C ALA A 42 8.14 -2.26 -7.53
N VAL A 43 9.35 -1.90 -7.94
CA VAL A 43 10.27 -1.07 -7.17
C VAL A 43 9.76 0.37 -7.02
N GLU A 44 9.23 0.96 -8.08
CA GLU A 44 8.62 2.30 -8.04
C GLU A 44 7.42 2.36 -7.08
N ASN A 45 6.50 1.40 -7.18
CA ASN A 45 5.34 1.32 -6.29
C ASN A 45 5.78 1.16 -4.82
N PHE A 46 6.80 0.32 -4.58
CA PHE A 46 7.33 0.11 -3.24
C PHE A 46 7.97 1.38 -2.66
N LEU A 47 8.86 2.03 -3.41
CA LEU A 47 9.58 3.23 -2.94
C LEU A 47 8.66 4.44 -2.80
N SER A 48 7.70 4.61 -3.70
CA SER A 48 6.66 5.63 -3.59
C SER A 48 5.83 5.42 -2.31
N ALA A 49 5.39 4.19 -2.04
CA ALA A 49 4.65 3.87 -0.82
C ALA A 49 5.52 4.00 0.44
N ALA A 50 6.80 3.64 0.39
CA ALA A 50 7.74 3.80 1.50
C ALA A 50 7.98 5.27 1.86
N LYS A 51 8.09 6.15 0.85
CA LYS A 51 8.18 7.60 1.03
C LYS A 51 6.94 8.14 1.71
N GLU A 52 5.75 7.83 1.17
CA GLU A 52 4.49 8.29 1.74
C GLU A 52 4.33 7.80 3.19
N ALA A 53 4.67 6.53 3.46
CA ALA A 53 4.57 5.96 4.79
C ALA A 53 5.47 6.68 5.80
N TYR A 54 6.70 7.02 5.40
CA TYR A 54 7.64 7.76 6.24
C TYR A 54 7.14 9.19 6.51
N GLU A 55 6.71 9.90 5.47
CA GLU A 55 6.24 11.29 5.57
C GLU A 55 4.97 11.41 6.42
N THR A 56 3.96 10.57 6.14
CA THR A 56 2.68 10.58 6.86
C THR A 56 2.85 10.17 8.32
N ARG A 57 3.68 9.16 8.61
CA ARG A 57 4.00 8.77 9.99
C ARG A 57 4.66 9.92 10.75
N ARG A 58 5.64 10.62 10.14
CA ARG A 58 6.31 11.77 10.76
C ARG A 58 5.35 12.93 11.00
N ALA A 59 4.33 13.09 10.16
CA ALA A 59 3.27 14.07 10.33
C ALA A 59 2.20 13.67 11.38
N GLY A 60 2.27 12.45 11.93
CA GLY A 60 1.29 11.92 12.89
C GLY A 60 0.02 11.33 12.27
N ASP A 61 -0.04 11.21 10.93
CA ASP A 61 -1.15 10.55 10.23
C ASP A 61 -0.90 9.04 10.13
N PHE A 62 -1.09 8.35 11.25
CA PHE A 62 -0.92 6.89 11.33
C PHE A 62 -1.86 6.10 10.42
N PRO A 63 -3.15 6.45 10.25
CA PRO A 63 -4.02 5.77 9.30
C PRO A 63 -3.54 5.87 7.85
N ALA A 64 -2.98 7.01 7.42
CA ALA A 64 -2.37 7.12 6.09
C ALA A 64 -1.11 6.27 5.98
N ALA A 65 -0.24 6.30 7.00
CA ALA A 65 0.95 5.47 7.04
C ALA A 65 0.59 3.97 6.94
N ASP A 66 -0.46 3.52 7.63
CA ASP A 66 -0.92 2.13 7.57
C ASP A 66 -1.40 1.71 6.17
N ARG A 67 -2.08 2.61 5.44
CA ARG A 67 -2.44 2.35 4.03
C ARG A 67 -1.19 2.27 3.14
N ALA A 68 -0.19 3.10 3.40
CA ALA A 68 1.06 3.08 2.66
C ALA A 68 1.87 1.79 2.94
N TYR A 69 1.91 1.31 4.19
CA TYR A 69 2.49 0.00 4.52
C TYR A 69 1.78 -1.14 3.80
N ALA A 70 0.45 -1.09 3.67
CA ALA A 70 -0.29 -2.09 2.91
C ALA A 70 0.09 -2.10 1.42
N ARG A 71 0.36 -0.93 0.83
CA ARG A 71 0.85 -0.82 -0.56
C ARG A 71 2.28 -1.31 -0.73
N MET A 72 3.18 -1.01 0.22
CA MET A 72 4.52 -1.61 0.23
C MET A 72 4.42 -3.14 0.25
N ALA A 73 3.61 -3.69 1.15
CA ALA A 73 3.44 -5.13 1.30
C ALA A 73 2.75 -5.80 0.10
N ALA A 74 1.98 -5.06 -0.70
CA ALA A 74 1.31 -5.62 -1.88
C ALA A 74 2.27 -6.00 -3.00
N VAL A 75 3.44 -5.34 -3.07
CA VAL A 75 4.48 -5.61 -4.08
C VAL A 75 5.72 -6.29 -3.49
N PHE A 76 5.76 -6.53 -2.18
CA PHE A 76 6.81 -7.30 -1.52
C PHE A 76 6.32 -8.73 -1.32
N GLY A 77 7.07 -9.75 -1.75
CA GLY A 77 6.56 -11.12 -1.79
C GLY A 77 7.54 -12.09 -2.43
N THR A 78 7.03 -13.25 -2.84
CA THR A 78 7.82 -14.26 -3.56
C THR A 78 7.09 -14.66 -4.85
N GLU A 79 7.56 -15.69 -5.55
CA GLU A 79 6.87 -16.31 -6.68
C GLU A 79 5.43 -16.79 -6.32
N HIS A 80 5.16 -17.02 -5.04
CA HIS A 80 3.84 -17.40 -4.52
C HIS A 80 2.89 -16.23 -4.25
N GLY A 81 3.35 -14.98 -4.44
CA GLY A 81 2.58 -13.75 -4.28
C GLY A 81 3.05 -12.89 -3.10
N SER A 82 2.20 -11.94 -2.70
CA SER A 82 2.57 -10.95 -1.69
C SER A 82 2.85 -11.58 -0.31
N ILE A 83 3.71 -10.93 0.47
CA ILE A 83 4.06 -11.32 1.85
C ILE A 83 2.83 -11.41 2.76
N ARG A 84 1.74 -10.71 2.41
CA ARG A 84 0.45 -10.72 3.14
C ARG A 84 -0.25 -12.07 3.13
N ARG A 85 0.12 -12.97 2.19
CA ARG A 85 -0.41 -14.33 2.11
C ARG A 85 0.28 -15.29 3.06
N SER A 86 1.55 -15.04 3.35
CA SER A 86 2.42 -15.96 4.08
C SER A 86 2.56 -15.60 5.56
N PHE A 87 2.37 -14.32 5.92
CA PHE A 87 2.58 -13.83 7.28
C PHE A 87 1.35 -13.08 7.83
N PRO A 88 1.14 -13.09 9.17
CA PRO A 88 0.09 -12.31 9.80
C PRO A 88 0.22 -10.81 9.54
N GLY A 89 -0.91 -10.10 9.48
CA GLY A 89 -0.95 -8.67 9.15
C GLY A 89 -0.07 -7.78 10.06
N GLU A 90 -0.04 -8.03 11.37
CA GLU A 90 0.81 -7.28 12.31
C GLU A 90 2.30 -7.50 12.08
N GLU A 91 2.70 -8.71 11.70
CA GLU A 91 4.10 -9.01 11.37
C GLU A 91 4.50 -8.30 10.08
N VAL A 92 3.67 -8.39 9.04
CA VAL A 92 3.88 -7.70 7.76
C VAL A 92 3.99 -6.20 7.98
N ARG A 93 3.06 -5.61 8.74
CA ARG A 93 3.07 -4.19 9.09
C ARG A 93 4.35 -3.79 9.80
N SER A 94 4.78 -4.55 10.80
CA SER A 94 6.02 -4.29 11.55
C SER A 94 7.24 -4.30 10.65
N ARG A 95 7.33 -5.26 9.71
CA ARG A 95 8.41 -5.33 8.71
C ARG A 95 8.39 -4.12 7.77
N MET A 96 7.22 -3.69 7.30
CA MET A 96 7.11 -2.50 6.42
C MET A 96 7.48 -1.19 7.17
N ILE A 97 7.15 -1.09 8.46
CA ILE A 97 7.61 0.01 9.31
C ILE A 97 9.14 0.05 9.33
N VAL A 98 9.80 -1.08 9.59
CA VAL A 98 11.27 -1.17 9.62
C VAL A 98 11.86 -0.77 8.27
N LEU A 99 11.35 -1.31 7.16
CA LEU A 99 11.86 -0.99 5.81
C LEU A 99 11.68 0.48 5.46
N SER A 100 10.49 1.07 5.67
CA SER A 100 10.28 2.50 5.40
C SER A 100 11.18 3.40 6.25
N THR A 101 11.44 3.00 7.50
CA THR A 101 12.30 3.76 8.43
C THR A 101 13.79 3.58 8.12
N CYS A 102 14.21 2.44 7.59
CA CYS A 102 15.59 2.24 7.15
C CYS A 102 15.86 3.03 5.86
N LEU A 103 14.99 2.87 4.86
CA LEU A 103 15.17 3.47 3.54
C LEU A 103 15.06 5.00 3.55
N ARG A 104 14.10 5.57 4.30
CA ARG A 104 13.84 7.03 4.37
C ARG A 104 13.90 7.72 2.99
N PRO A 105 13.23 7.17 1.97
CA PRO A 105 13.45 7.63 0.59
C PRO A 105 12.94 9.05 0.42
N VAL A 106 13.82 9.99 0.03
CA VAL A 106 13.43 11.37 -0.32
C VAL A 106 13.27 11.49 -1.82
N GLN A 107 14.27 11.00 -2.56
CA GLN A 107 14.29 10.89 -4.01
C GLN A 107 14.94 9.56 -4.39
N TYR A 108 14.60 9.05 -5.57
CA TYR A 108 15.19 7.83 -6.09
C TYR A 108 15.23 7.84 -7.61
N THR A 109 16.21 7.16 -8.19
CA THR A 109 16.35 6.96 -9.64
C THR A 109 16.67 5.51 -9.93
N ILE A 110 15.92 4.85 -10.81
CA ILE A 110 16.29 3.53 -11.32
C ILE A 110 17.47 3.70 -12.29
N ILE A 111 18.58 3.03 -12.00
CA ILE A 111 19.82 3.11 -12.80
C ILE A 111 20.09 1.83 -13.60
N SER A 112 19.42 0.72 -13.28
CA SER A 112 19.43 -0.47 -14.13
C SER A 112 18.63 -0.23 -15.41
N ARG A 113 19.13 -0.76 -16.52
CA ARG A 113 18.33 -0.86 -17.75
C ARG A 113 17.34 -2.01 -17.61
N PRO A 114 16.17 -1.94 -18.25
CA PRO A 114 15.26 -3.09 -18.32
C PRO A 114 15.99 -4.32 -18.84
N ASP A 115 15.88 -5.42 -18.10
CA ASP A 115 16.48 -6.70 -18.47
C ASP A 115 15.58 -7.40 -19.52
N PRO A 116 16.05 -7.57 -20.77
CA PRO A 116 15.25 -8.16 -21.83
C PRO A 116 14.89 -9.63 -21.58
N ASP A 117 15.63 -10.33 -20.72
CA ASP A 117 15.41 -11.74 -20.40
C ASP A 117 14.66 -11.94 -19.07
N ALA A 118 14.24 -10.87 -18.38
CA ALA A 118 13.55 -10.96 -17.09
C ALA A 118 12.36 -11.93 -17.13
N TRP A 119 11.47 -11.80 -18.12
CA TRP A 119 10.30 -12.67 -18.27
C TRP A 119 10.65 -14.14 -18.53
N ARG A 120 11.79 -14.41 -19.18
CA ARG A 120 12.26 -15.78 -19.42
C ARG A 120 12.87 -16.39 -18.17
N ASN A 121 13.59 -15.57 -17.41
CA ASN A 121 14.29 -16.00 -16.19
C ASN A 121 13.38 -15.98 -14.96
N GLU A 122 12.18 -15.39 -15.08
CA GLU A 122 11.21 -15.19 -13.98
C GLU A 122 11.80 -14.43 -12.79
N ALA A 123 12.94 -13.77 -12.98
CA ALA A 123 13.68 -13.05 -11.97
C ALA A 123 14.62 -12.04 -12.62
N THR A 124 14.85 -10.92 -11.95
CA THR A 124 15.87 -9.95 -12.34
C THR A 124 16.30 -9.09 -11.14
N THR A 125 17.30 -8.24 -11.33
CA THR A 125 17.71 -7.24 -10.35
C THR A 125 17.45 -5.83 -10.88
N VAL A 126 16.72 -5.03 -10.11
CA VAL A 126 16.54 -3.60 -10.38
C VAL A 126 17.40 -2.81 -9.41
N THR A 127 18.31 -1.97 -9.93
CA THR A 127 19.20 -1.16 -9.09
C THR A 127 18.71 0.28 -9.06
N VAL A 128 18.66 0.85 -7.86
CA VAL A 128 18.17 2.20 -7.62
C VAL A 128 19.22 3.03 -6.90
N ASP A 129 19.48 4.24 -7.38
CA ASP A 129 20.15 5.27 -6.58
C ASP A 129 19.12 5.93 -5.68
N LEU A 130 19.32 5.82 -4.36
CA LEU A 130 18.44 6.34 -3.33
C LEU A 130 19.10 7.52 -2.61
N ASP A 131 18.46 8.69 -2.66
CA ASP A 131 18.93 9.89 -1.97
C ASP A 131 18.36 10.00 -0.57
N ARG A 132 19.26 10.19 0.40
CA ARG A 132 18.91 10.36 1.82
C ARG A 132 19.54 11.62 2.43
N PRO A 133 18.80 12.39 3.27
CA PRO A 133 19.26 13.69 3.78
C PRO A 133 20.60 13.66 4.55
N GLU A 134 20.90 12.56 5.24
CA GLU A 134 22.08 12.46 6.13
C GLU A 134 23.16 11.50 5.62
N ALA A 135 22.82 10.64 4.66
CA ALA A 135 23.71 9.57 4.19
C ALA A 135 24.15 9.75 2.72
N GLY A 136 23.62 10.75 2.02
CA GLY A 136 23.86 10.95 0.59
C GLY A 136 23.14 9.92 -0.29
N THR A 137 23.63 9.77 -1.51
CA THR A 137 23.13 8.81 -2.49
C THR A 137 23.75 7.44 -2.27
N SER A 138 22.95 6.38 -2.28
CA SER A 138 23.41 5.00 -2.21
C SER A 138 22.73 4.13 -3.26
N SER A 139 23.49 3.30 -3.96
CA SER A 139 22.94 2.34 -4.92
C SER A 139 22.45 1.08 -4.20
N LEU A 140 21.19 0.71 -4.42
CA LEU A 140 20.50 -0.39 -3.77
C LEU A 140 19.95 -1.37 -4.80
N PRO A 141 20.37 -2.65 -4.79
CA PRO A 141 19.79 -3.66 -5.66
C PRO A 141 18.55 -4.30 -5.02
N PHE A 142 17.49 -4.39 -5.81
CA PHE A 142 16.24 -5.06 -5.51
C PHE A 142 16.18 -6.34 -6.34
N SER A 143 16.14 -7.51 -5.68
CA SER A 143 15.82 -8.77 -6.36
C SER A 143 14.31 -8.83 -6.56
N VAL A 144 13.89 -8.98 -7.81
CA VAL A 144 12.48 -8.99 -8.20
C VAL A 144 12.17 -10.30 -8.93
N VAL A 145 11.06 -10.94 -8.58
CA VAL A 145 10.63 -12.24 -9.10
C VAL A 145 9.26 -12.13 -9.75
N LEU A 146 9.04 -12.91 -10.80
CA LEU A 146 7.73 -13.10 -11.40
C LEU A 146 6.97 -14.10 -10.52
N GLY A 147 5.82 -13.67 -10.02
CA GLY A 147 4.92 -14.51 -9.25
C GLY A 147 3.63 -14.78 -9.99
N ARG A 148 2.65 -15.26 -9.21
CA ARG A 148 1.31 -15.60 -9.69
C ARG A 148 0.66 -14.46 -10.51
N ASP A 149 -0.16 -14.85 -11.48
CA ASP A 149 -0.97 -13.97 -12.33
C ASP A 149 -0.13 -12.98 -13.16
N ASP A 150 1.09 -13.40 -13.52
CA ASP A 150 2.07 -12.62 -14.29
C ASP A 150 2.41 -11.27 -13.62
N ARG A 151 2.54 -11.29 -12.28
CA ARG A 151 2.83 -10.11 -11.48
C ARG A 151 4.22 -10.17 -10.86
N TRP A 152 4.92 -9.04 -10.89
CA TRP A 152 6.27 -8.90 -10.34
C TRP A 152 6.24 -8.49 -8.86
N PHE A 153 7.09 -9.12 -8.05
CA PHE A 153 7.23 -8.88 -6.61
C PHE A 153 8.70 -8.67 -6.24
N ILE A 154 8.95 -7.77 -5.29
CA ILE A 154 10.24 -7.62 -4.65
C ILE A 154 10.40 -8.76 -3.65
N GLU A 155 11.37 -9.63 -3.89
CA GLU A 155 11.71 -10.73 -2.99
C GLU A 155 12.68 -10.28 -1.90
N ARG A 156 13.66 -9.46 -2.30
CA ARG A 156 14.76 -9.05 -1.42
C ARG A 156 15.28 -7.68 -1.79
N ILE A 157 15.69 -6.94 -0.78
CA ILE A 157 16.46 -5.70 -0.91
C ILE A 157 17.81 -5.99 -0.27
N ASP A 158 18.90 -5.83 -1.01
CA ASP A 158 20.23 -5.96 -0.41
C ASP A 158 20.56 -4.69 0.38
N LEU A 159 20.68 -4.84 1.69
CA LEU A 159 20.99 -3.76 2.62
C LEU A 159 22.40 -3.92 3.24
N THR A 160 23.23 -4.82 2.72
CA THR A 160 24.53 -5.18 3.33
C THR A 160 25.43 -3.97 3.55
N ASP A 161 25.50 -3.07 2.55
CA ASP A 161 26.28 -1.83 2.61
C ASP A 161 25.40 -0.60 2.90
N PHE A 162 24.18 -0.82 3.39
CA PHE A 162 23.19 0.23 3.61
C PHE A 162 22.97 0.49 5.09
N ALA A 163 23.49 1.61 5.58
CA ALA A 163 23.28 2.02 6.97
C ALA A 163 21.83 2.47 7.22
N CYS A 164 21.07 1.70 8.00
CA CYS A 164 19.86 2.18 8.66
C CYS A 164 20.25 3.01 9.90
#